data_AF-A0A7C3CYJ3-F1
#
_entry.id   AF-A0A7C3CYJ3-F1
#
_cell.length_a   1.000
_cell.length_b   1.000
_cell.length_c   1.000
_cell.angle_alpha   90.00
_cell.angle_beta   90.00
_cell.angle_gamma   90.00
#
_symmetry.space_group_name_H-M   'P 1'
#
loop_
_entity.id
_entity.type
_entity.pdbx_description
1 polymer ?
#
loop_
_entity_poly.entity_id
_entity_poly.type
_entity_poly.pdbx_seq_one_letter_code
_entity_poly.pdbx_strand_id
1 'polypeptide(L)'
;MKPTDFWKNFRLGEEISISGAFIYNGLRRYHEMRNLDYTDEVFEFLYNTSIGFERLLKIAIILFEHNDSVDQKKLEKSLITHNHLDLLARLKTHAEINFSSPQIEFLGLLAKFYKSLRYDRFTLSS
;
A
#
# COMPACT_ATOMS: atom_id res chain seq x y z
N MET A 1 27.54 12.43 1.75
CA MET A 1 26.47 11.63 1.11
C MET A 1 25.62 12.57 0.26
N LYS A 2 25.28 12.21 -0.98
CA LYS A 2 24.41 13.08 -1.80
C LYS A 2 23.01 13.14 -1.17
N PRO A 3 22.25 14.24 -1.34
CA PRO A 3 20.88 14.34 -0.82
C PRO A 3 19.97 13.19 -1.27
N THR A 4 20.14 12.71 -2.50
CA THR A 4 19.41 11.56 -3.07
C THR A 4 19.75 10.25 -2.36
N ASP A 5 21.03 10.01 -2.08
CA ASP A 5 21.49 8.84 -1.32
C ASP A 5 20.95 8.88 0.13
N PHE A 6 20.93 10.07 0.77
CA PHE A 6 20.34 10.22 2.10
C PHE A 6 18.85 9.88 2.08
N TRP A 7 18.11 10.44 1.13
CA TRP A 7 16.67 10.22 1.03
C TRP A 7 16.35 8.74 0.78
N LYS A 8 17.05 8.09 -0.16
CA LYS A 8 16.86 6.66 -0.43
C LYS A 8 17.19 5.78 0.78
N ASN A 9 18.29 6.05 1.49
CA ASN A 9 18.74 5.18 2.57
C ASN A 9 17.99 5.40 3.89
N PHE A 10 17.63 6.65 4.21
CA PHE A 10 17.04 6.99 5.50
C PHE A 10 15.55 7.25 5.41
N ARG A 11 15.10 8.12 4.49
CA ARG A 11 13.67 8.47 4.39
C ARG A 11 12.83 7.32 3.87
N LEU A 12 13.30 6.59 2.86
CA LEU A 12 12.60 5.38 2.44
C LEU A 12 12.72 4.27 3.50
N GLY A 13 13.78 4.24 4.31
CA GLY A 13 13.89 3.34 5.46
C GLY A 13 12.86 3.61 6.55
N GLU A 14 12.60 4.89 6.86
CA GLU A 14 11.49 5.31 7.73
C GLU A 14 10.14 4.85 7.15
N GLU A 15 9.92 5.06 5.86
CA GLU A 15 8.69 4.63 5.16
C GLU A 15 8.50 3.11 5.12
N ILE A 16 9.58 2.33 4.96
CA ILE A 16 9.55 0.86 5.08
C ILE A 16 9.12 0.47 6.49
N SER A 17 9.68 1.12 7.51
CA SER A 17 9.34 0.84 8.92
C SER A 17 7.86 1.14 9.21
N ILE A 18 7.36 2.27 8.71
CA ILE A 18 5.94 2.66 8.82
C ILE A 18 5.05 1.66 8.09
N SER A 19 5.37 1.33 6.84
CA SER A 19 4.65 0.33 6.04
C SER A 19 4.59 -1.03 6.75
N GLY A 20 5.73 -1.49 7.27
CA GLY A 20 5.84 -2.73 8.04
C GLY A 20 4.96 -2.73 9.29
N ALA A 21 4.93 -1.62 10.04
CA ALA A 21 4.07 -1.50 11.22
C ALA A 21 2.58 -1.61 10.85
N PHE A 22 2.13 -0.98 9.77
CA PHE A 22 0.76 -1.11 9.27
C PHE A 22 0.43 -2.55 8.86
N ILE A 23 1.30 -3.20 8.08
CA ILE A 23 1.10 -4.59 7.66
C ILE A 23 1.03 -5.52 8.88
N TYR A 24 1.98 -5.38 9.81
CA TYR A 24 2.02 -6.18 11.03
C TYR A 24 0.75 -6.01 11.87
N ASN A 25 0.33 -4.77 12.13
CA ASN A 25 -0.87 -4.52 12.94
C ASN A 25 -2.14 -5.07 12.28
N GLY A 26 -2.28 -4.91 10.95
CA GLY A 26 -3.41 -5.49 10.21
C GLY A 26 -3.42 -7.02 10.29
N LEU A 27 -2.30 -7.67 10.02
CA LEU A 27 -2.20 -9.14 10.07
C LEU A 27 -2.38 -9.68 11.50
N ARG A 28 -1.87 -8.96 12.50
CA ARG A 28 -2.09 -9.28 13.91
C ARG A 28 -3.56 -9.21 14.28
N ARG A 29 -4.26 -8.14 13.87
CA ARG A 29 -5.71 -8.03 14.08
C ARG A 29 -6.45 -9.21 13.46
N TYR A 30 -6.13 -9.55 12.21
CA TYR A 30 -6.72 -10.71 11.53
C TYR A 30 -6.47 -12.03 12.27
N HIS A 31 -5.28 -12.21 12.84
CA HIS A 31 -4.94 -13.39 13.63
C HIS A 31 -5.73 -13.47 14.95
N GLU A 32 -6.00 -12.34 15.60
CA GLU A 32 -6.72 -12.26 16.87
C GLU A 32 -8.25 -12.37 16.70
N MET A 33 -8.77 -12.05 15.51
CA MET A 33 -10.19 -12.18 15.16
C MET A 33 -10.66 -13.64 15.23
N ARG A 34 -11.82 -13.86 15.86
CA ARG A 34 -12.44 -15.20 15.95
C ARG A 34 -13.44 -15.47 14.84
N ASN A 35 -14.06 -14.43 14.31
CA ASN A 35 -15.02 -14.46 13.22
C ASN A 35 -14.99 -13.10 12.47
N LEU A 36 -15.81 -12.96 11.43
CA LEU A 36 -15.91 -11.74 10.62
C LEU A 36 -17.12 -10.87 11.00
N ASP A 37 -17.79 -11.15 12.12
CA ASP A 37 -19.03 -10.49 12.52
C ASP A 37 -18.77 -9.12 13.17
N TYR A 38 -17.54 -8.90 13.65
CA TYR A 38 -17.12 -7.65 14.29
C TYR A 38 -16.59 -6.67 13.25
N THR A 39 -17.46 -5.77 12.80
CA THR A 39 -17.18 -4.82 11.71
C THR A 39 -16.02 -3.87 11.99
N ASP A 40 -15.79 -3.49 13.25
CA ASP A 40 -14.65 -2.69 13.69
C ASP A 40 -13.34 -3.44 13.53
N GLU A 41 -13.30 -4.72 13.90
CA GLU A 41 -12.12 -5.58 13.76
C GLU A 41 -11.78 -5.84 12.28
N VAL A 42 -12.79 -6.15 11.46
CA VAL A 42 -12.63 -6.31 10.01
C VAL A 42 -12.13 -5.01 9.38
N PHE A 43 -12.68 -3.87 9.80
CA PHE A 43 -12.25 -2.57 9.30
C PHE A 43 -10.80 -2.27 9.67
N GLU A 44 -10.39 -2.53 10.92
CA GLU A 44 -9.01 -2.32 11.37
C GLU A 44 -8.03 -3.18 10.56
N PHE A 45 -8.35 -4.45 10.34
CA PHE A 45 -7.58 -5.33 9.46
C PHE A 45 -7.43 -4.71 8.07
N LEU A 46 -8.55 -4.45 7.37
CA LEU A 46 -8.55 -3.98 5.99
C LEU A 46 -7.89 -2.61 5.84
N TYR A 47 -8.08 -1.72 6.81
CA TYR A 47 -7.51 -0.37 6.77
C TYR A 47 -6.00 -0.38 6.94
N ASN A 48 -5.50 -1.11 7.94
CA ASN A 48 -4.07 -1.23 8.19
C ASN A 48 -3.36 -1.91 7.00
N THR A 49 -3.89 -3.04 6.49
CA THR A 49 -3.26 -3.70 5.34
C THR A 49 -3.33 -2.86 4.06
N SER A 50 -4.43 -2.12 3.83
CA SER A 50 -4.55 -1.22 2.67
C SER A 50 -3.44 -0.17 2.68
N ILE A 51 -3.26 0.55 3.80
CA ILE A 51 -2.22 1.58 3.90
C ILE A 51 -0.83 0.95 3.79
N GLY A 52 -0.60 -0.15 4.51
CA GLY A 52 0.69 -0.82 4.56
C GLY A 52 1.18 -1.26 3.18
N PHE A 53 0.35 -1.98 2.42
CA PHE A 53 0.72 -2.45 1.08
C PHE A 53 0.81 -1.32 0.05
N GLU A 54 -0.04 -0.28 0.15
CA GLU A 54 0.05 0.88 -0.74
C GLU A 54 1.40 1.57 -0.59
N ARG A 55 1.85 1.80 0.65
CA ARG A 55 3.17 2.39 0.93
C ARG A 55 4.30 1.50 0.43
N LEU A 56 4.23 0.19 0.68
CA LEU A 56 5.28 -0.74 0.24
C LEU A 56 5.45 -0.74 -1.29
N LEU A 57 4.35 -0.78 -2.03
CA LEU A 57 4.37 -0.72 -3.49
C LEU A 57 4.95 0.60 -4.01
N LYS A 58 4.60 1.74 -3.38
CA LYS A 58 5.15 3.06 -3.73
C LYS A 58 6.66 3.13 -3.49
N ILE A 59 7.14 2.60 -2.35
CA ILE A 59 8.57 2.52 -2.06
C ILE A 59 9.29 1.70 -3.13
N ALA A 60 8.75 0.53 -3.48
CA ALA A 60 9.32 -0.31 -4.53
C ALA A 60 9.40 0.42 -5.89
N ILE A 61 8.34 1.10 -6.30
CA ILE A 61 8.34 1.92 -7.54
C ILE A 61 9.41 3.01 -7.48
N ILE A 62 9.53 3.73 -6.35
CA ILE A 62 10.57 4.75 -6.19
C ILE A 62 11.97 4.14 -6.38
N LEU A 63 12.21 2.96 -5.81
CA LEU A 63 13.52 2.29 -5.91
C LEU A 63 13.87 1.90 -7.35
N PHE A 64 12.88 1.49 -8.16
CA PHE A 64 13.09 1.16 -9.57
C PHE A 64 13.18 2.37 -10.48
N GLU A 65 12.34 3.39 -10.26
CA GLU A 65 12.18 4.47 -11.24
C GLU A 65 13.01 5.71 -10.94
N HIS A 66 13.40 5.96 -9.68
CA HIS A 66 14.18 7.16 -9.37
C HIS A 66 15.64 7.04 -9.81
N ASN A 67 16.06 7.96 -10.68
CA ASN A 67 17.45 8.21 -11.05
C ASN A 67 17.70 9.74 -11.21
N ASP A 68 18.96 10.13 -11.39
CA ASP A 68 19.39 11.53 -11.45
C ASP A 68 18.75 12.34 -12.60
N SER A 69 18.13 11.69 -13.60
CA SER A 69 17.48 12.32 -14.75
C SER A 69 15.95 12.45 -14.63
N VAL A 70 15.34 11.89 -13.59
CA VAL A 70 13.88 11.89 -13.41
C VAL A 70 13.40 13.17 -12.72
N ASP A 71 12.30 13.74 -13.24
CA ASP A 71 11.57 14.78 -12.53
C ASP A 71 10.89 14.21 -11.29
N GLN A 72 11.52 14.46 -10.13
CA GLN A 72 11.06 13.98 -8.84
C GLN A 72 9.63 14.43 -8.51
N LYS A 73 9.25 15.67 -8.84
CA LYS A 73 7.90 16.18 -8.55
C LYS A 73 6.85 15.45 -9.39
N LYS A 74 7.18 15.12 -10.64
CA LYS A 74 6.31 14.33 -11.50
C LYS A 74 6.17 12.90 -10.99
N LEU A 75 7.27 12.27 -10.54
CA LEU A 75 7.24 10.95 -9.92
C LEU A 75 6.34 10.96 -8.67
N GLU A 76 6.56 11.88 -7.74
CA GLU A 76 5.76 12.03 -6.52
C GLU A 76 4.27 12.17 -6.81
N LYS A 77 3.90 13.07 -7.75
CA LYS A 77 2.50 13.23 -8.17
C LYS A 77 1.91 11.95 -8.75
N SER A 78 2.69 11.20 -9.53
CA SER A 78 2.24 9.92 -10.12
C SER A 78 1.97 8.83 -9.07
N LEU A 79 2.53 8.97 -7.86
CA LEU A 79 2.34 8.03 -6.76
C LEU A 79 1.11 8.37 -5.91
N ILE A 80 0.45 9.51 -6.12
CA ILE A 80 -0.78 9.89 -5.40
C ILE A 80 -1.97 9.14 -6.02
N THR A 81 -1.99 7.83 -5.81
CA THR A 81 -3.08 6.92 -6.16
C THR A 81 -3.44 6.05 -4.95
N HIS A 82 -4.68 5.59 -4.93
CA HIS A 82 -5.27 4.70 -3.92
C HIS A 82 -5.63 3.33 -4.52
N ASN A 83 -4.87 2.90 -5.53
CA ASN A 83 -5.12 1.66 -6.26
C ASN A 83 -3.88 0.76 -6.24
N HIS A 84 -3.93 -0.28 -5.41
CA HIS A 84 -2.88 -1.29 -5.29
C HIS A 84 -2.60 -2.05 -6.60
N LEU A 85 -3.64 -2.31 -7.40
CA LEU A 85 -3.49 -3.06 -8.65
C LEU A 85 -2.76 -2.25 -9.72
N ASP A 86 -3.02 -0.94 -9.80
CA ASP A 86 -2.29 -0.05 -10.72
C ASP A 86 -0.80 0.04 -10.33
N LEU A 87 -0.52 0.14 -9.02
CA LEU A 87 0.85 0.15 -8.50
C LEU A 87 1.56 -1.18 -8.76
N LEU A 88 0.88 -2.31 -8.57
CA LEU A 88 1.42 -3.64 -8.90
C LEU A 88 1.68 -3.79 -10.40
N ALA A 89 0.76 -3.35 -11.25
CA ALA A 89 0.92 -3.39 -12.71
C ALA A 89 2.13 -2.57 -13.16
N ARG A 90 2.32 -1.37 -12.58
CA ARG A 90 3.52 -0.54 -12.80
C ARG A 90 4.78 -1.24 -12.32
N LEU A 91 4.77 -1.88 -11.15
CA LEU A 91 5.95 -2.56 -10.64
C LEU A 91 6.34 -3.78 -11.49
N LYS A 92 5.35 -4.49 -12.03
CA LYS A 92 5.55 -5.62 -12.97
C LYS A 92 6.25 -5.23 -14.27
N THR A 93 6.31 -3.94 -14.64
CA THR A 93 7.11 -3.50 -15.79
C THR A 93 8.61 -3.48 -15.50
N HIS A 94 9.00 -3.51 -14.22
CA HIS A 94 10.40 -3.39 -13.78
C HIS A 94 10.95 -4.69 -13.20
N ALA A 95 10.10 -5.56 -12.65
CA ALA A 95 10.50 -6.80 -12.02
C ALA A 95 9.50 -7.93 -12.29
N GLU A 96 10.00 -9.16 -12.39
CA GLU A 96 9.15 -10.34 -12.46
C GLU A 96 8.48 -10.58 -11.09
N ILE A 97 7.15 -10.39 -11.03
CA ILE A 97 6.35 -10.57 -9.82
C ILE A 97 5.25 -11.59 -10.09
N ASN A 98 5.48 -12.80 -9.57
CA ASN A 98 4.60 -13.95 -9.75
C ASN A 98 3.65 -14.10 -8.56
N PHE A 99 2.62 -13.24 -8.51
CA PHE A 99 1.52 -13.38 -7.56
C PHE A 99 0.43 -14.30 -8.13
N SER A 100 -0.04 -15.20 -7.28
CA SER A 100 -1.18 -16.07 -7.53
C SER A 100 -2.52 -15.30 -7.55
N SER A 101 -3.58 -15.92 -8.08
CA SER A 101 -4.92 -15.30 -8.12
C SER A 101 -5.38 -14.79 -6.76
N PRO A 102 -5.29 -15.57 -5.65
CA PRO A 102 -5.74 -15.09 -4.34
C PRO A 102 -4.99 -13.85 -3.84
N GLN A 103 -3.70 -13.71 -4.14
CA GLN A 103 -2.91 -12.54 -3.75
C GLN A 103 -3.34 -11.29 -4.54
N ILE A 104 -3.64 -11.46 -5.83
CA ILE A 104 -4.13 -10.37 -6.68
C ILE A 104 -5.55 -9.96 -6.26
N GLU A 105 -6.43 -10.93 -6.00
CA GLU A 105 -7.79 -10.70 -5.51
C GLU A 105 -7.79 -9.98 -4.16
N PHE A 106 -6.89 -10.36 -3.25
CA PHE A 106 -6.75 -9.68 -1.97
C PHE A 106 -6.32 -8.22 -2.14
N LEU A 107 -5.33 -7.91 -2.99
CA LEU A 107 -4.97 -6.52 -3.29
C LEU A 107 -6.13 -5.74 -3.93
N GLY A 108 -6.95 -6.39 -4.76
CA GLY A 108 -8.17 -5.81 -5.33
C GLY A 108 -9.21 -5.48 -4.26
N LEU A 109 -9.40 -6.35 -3.27
CA LEU A 109 -10.26 -6.09 -2.11
C LEU A 109 -9.79 -4.87 -1.33
N LEU A 110 -8.48 -4.77 -1.04
CA LEU A 110 -7.90 -3.63 -0.32
C LEU A 110 -8.06 -2.32 -1.10
N ALA A 111 -7.83 -2.33 -2.41
CA ALA A 111 -8.01 -1.16 -3.26
C ALA A 111 -9.47 -0.68 -3.26
N LYS A 112 -10.44 -1.61 -3.39
CA LYS A 112 -11.87 -1.30 -3.31
C LYS A 112 -12.26 -0.74 -1.94
N PHE A 113 -11.78 -1.38 -0.87
CA PHE A 113 -12.05 -0.95 0.49
C PHE A 113 -11.56 0.48 0.75
N TYR A 114 -10.31 0.76 0.42
CA TYR A 114 -9.67 2.03 0.70
C TYR A 114 -10.27 3.19 -0.12
N LYS A 115 -10.69 2.91 -1.36
CA LYS A 115 -11.29 3.90 -2.25
C LYS A 115 -12.74 4.25 -1.89
N SER A 116 -13.57 3.25 -1.59
CA SER A 116 -15.02 3.47 -1.47
C SER A 116 -15.62 3.00 -0.15
N LEU A 117 -15.30 1.79 0.32
CA LEU A 117 -16.03 1.18 1.44
C LEU A 117 -15.68 1.81 2.80
N ARG A 118 -14.52 2.47 2.91
CA ARG A 118 -14.15 3.22 4.12
C ARG A 118 -15.19 4.27 4.51
N TYR A 119 -15.83 4.89 3.52
CA TYR A 119 -16.79 5.98 3.74
C TYR A 119 -18.25 5.54 3.68
N ASP A 120 -18.50 4.27 3.42
CA ASP A 120 -19.85 3.72 3.24
C ASP A 120 -20.73 4.04 4.45
N ARG A 121 -20.18 4.02 5.67
CA ARG A 121 -20.92 4.34 6.90
C ARG A 121 -21.28 5.83 7.08
N PHE A 122 -20.83 6.72 6.20
CA PHE A 122 -21.20 8.13 6.21
C PHE A 122 -22.25 8.49 5.17
N THR A 123 -22.65 7.56 4.30
CA THR A 123 -23.76 7.79 3.37
C THR A 123 -25.09 7.50 4.06
N LEU A 124 -26.11 8.31 3.75
CA LEU A 124 -27.47 8.18 4.32
C LEU A 124 -28.20 6.91 3.86
N SER A 125 -27.68 6.24 2.83
CA SER A 125 -28.25 5.04 2.21
C SER A 125 -27.72 3.73 2.78
N SER A 126 -26.96 3.80 3.88
CA SER A 126 -26.19 2.68 4.44
C SER A 126 -26.89 1.94 5.57
#